data_AF-A0A0D0C102-F1
#
_entry.id   AF-A0A0D0C102-F1
#
_cell.length_a   1.000
_cell.length_b   1.000
_cell.length_c   1.000
_cell.angle_alpha   90.00
_cell.angle_beta   90.00
_cell.angle_gamma   90.00
#
_symmetry.space_group_name_H-M   'P 1'
#
loop_
_entity.id
_entity.type
_entity.pdbx_description
1 polymer ?
#
loop_
_entity_poly.entity_id
_entity_poly.type
_entity_poly.pdbx_seq_one_letter_code
_entity_poly.pdbx_strand_id
1 'polypeptide(L)'
;MPPGVNTQLLDELSRALLTAVYPKDGQTTHDTGPDASFHLRRDSCYIRIIYALTKNDEWFRRLIRDGHDKRCMSLVDGVYQSHYSPIGFYLLVIFGRIKSSGKDLPFSLVQEKWRLLIRNAWDRATYNEIRDINDVNGIPAFVTATRLNLSASDNEVPRKWFTDLAAKVHEVLVILQRRQATFRVRVVNNSIGQAAVDTAVSSIQGLHDELGCVVEQRNASQRDDKVSGS
;
A
#
# COMPACT_ATOMS: atom_id res chain seq x y z
N MET A 1 5.52 -31.13 0.80
CA MET A 1 6.05 -30.28 1.89
C MET A 1 7.24 -31.01 2.49
N PRO A 2 8.38 -30.35 2.74
CA PRO A 2 9.50 -30.99 3.42
C PRO A 2 9.09 -31.31 4.88
N PRO A 3 9.54 -32.44 5.44
CA PRO A 3 9.34 -32.72 6.85
C PRO A 3 10.22 -31.77 7.67
N GLY A 4 9.65 -31.04 8.62
CA GLY A 4 10.45 -30.44 9.70
C GLY A 4 10.14 -29.01 10.13
N VAL A 5 9.18 -28.29 9.53
CA VAL A 5 8.75 -27.01 10.11
C VAL A 5 7.60 -27.26 11.07
N ASN A 6 7.88 -27.13 12.38
CA ASN A 6 6.86 -27.25 13.40
C ASN A 6 5.83 -26.11 13.22
N THR A 7 4.63 -26.46 12.80
CA THR A 7 3.54 -25.50 12.58
C THR A 7 3.19 -24.72 13.84
N GLN A 8 3.37 -25.32 15.01
CA GLN A 8 3.21 -24.65 16.30
C GLN A 8 4.25 -23.55 16.51
N LEU A 9 5.51 -23.79 16.14
CA LEU A 9 6.57 -22.80 16.26
C LEU A 9 6.29 -21.57 15.37
N LEU A 10 5.79 -21.78 14.16
CA LEU A 10 5.41 -20.67 13.28
C LEU A 10 4.22 -19.88 13.82
N ASP A 11 3.26 -20.57 14.43
CA ASP A 11 2.11 -19.93 15.09
C ASP A 11 2.55 -19.12 16.33
N GLU A 12 3.48 -19.65 17.12
CA GLU A 12 4.07 -18.95 18.26
C GLU A 12 4.88 -17.73 17.81
N LEU A 13 5.66 -17.86 16.73
CA LEU A 13 6.42 -16.76 16.16
C LEU A 13 5.51 -15.63 15.68
N SER A 14 4.41 -15.96 14.98
CA SER A 14 3.40 -15.00 14.53
C SER A 14 2.84 -14.20 15.72
N ARG A 15 2.37 -14.89 16.77
CA ARG A 15 1.87 -14.25 17.99
C ARG A 15 2.95 -13.44 18.73
N ALA A 16 4.18 -13.94 18.79
CA ALA A 16 5.29 -13.26 19.44
C ALA A 16 5.65 -11.94 18.72
N LEU A 17 5.66 -11.96 17.38
CA LEU A 17 5.86 -10.75 16.58
C LEU A 17 4.79 -9.70 16.85
N LEU A 18 3.53 -10.10 16.96
CA LEU A 18 2.45 -9.17 17.29
C LEU A 18 2.57 -8.63 18.72
N THR A 19 2.83 -9.52 19.68
CA THR A 19 2.98 -9.16 21.10
C THR A 19 4.12 -8.18 21.33
N ALA A 20 5.25 -8.34 20.62
CA ALA A 20 6.41 -7.47 20.74
C ALA A 20 6.16 -6.02 20.29
N VAL A 21 5.10 -5.77 19.53
CA VAL A 21 4.81 -4.44 18.98
C VAL A 21 3.46 -3.89 19.41
N TYR A 22 2.70 -4.64 20.20
CA TYR A 22 1.44 -4.18 20.73
C TYR A 22 1.73 -3.18 21.86
N PRO A 23 1.15 -1.97 21.82
CA PRO A 23 1.29 -1.04 22.93
C PRO A 23 0.69 -1.65 24.19
N LYS A 24 1.30 -1.39 25.35
CA LYS A 24 0.76 -1.85 26.64
C LYS A 24 -0.55 -1.11 26.94
N ASP A 25 -1.45 -1.78 27.66
CA ASP A 25 -2.74 -1.21 28.06
C ASP A 25 -2.56 0.13 28.80
N GLY A 26 -3.35 1.13 28.43
CA GLY A 26 -3.35 2.46 29.04
C GLY A 26 -2.51 3.54 28.35
N GLN A 27 -1.83 3.22 27.24
CA GLN A 27 -1.05 4.21 26.51
C GLN A 27 -1.88 5.06 25.56
N THR A 28 -1.54 6.34 25.49
CA THR A 28 -2.23 7.34 24.67
C THR A 28 -1.44 7.66 23.41
N THR A 29 -2.08 8.36 22.47
CA THR A 29 -1.42 8.91 21.27
C THR A 29 -0.38 9.99 21.57
N HIS A 30 -0.25 10.42 22.83
CA HIS A 30 0.71 11.45 23.27
C HIS A 30 2.00 10.86 23.84
N ASP A 31 2.06 9.54 24.04
CA ASP A 31 3.27 8.89 24.53
C ASP A 31 4.34 8.89 23.44
N THR A 32 5.54 9.37 23.75
CA THR A 32 6.68 9.44 22.82
C THR A 32 7.76 8.39 23.11
N GLY A 33 7.52 7.55 24.13
CA GLY A 33 8.43 6.49 24.54
C GLY A 33 8.48 5.29 23.58
N PRO A 34 9.40 4.34 23.81
CA PRO A 34 9.53 3.14 22.98
C PRO A 34 8.29 2.24 23.00
N ASP A 35 7.48 2.35 24.05
CA ASP A 35 6.25 1.57 24.17
C ASP A 35 5.06 2.23 23.45
N ALA A 36 5.19 3.49 23.02
CA ALA A 36 4.12 4.30 22.42
C ALA A 36 3.28 3.58 21.36
N SER A 37 2.03 4.03 21.20
CA SER A 37 1.09 3.47 20.22
C SER A 37 1.67 3.39 18.80
N PHE A 38 2.45 4.41 18.42
CA PHE A 38 3.30 4.44 17.23
C PHE A 38 4.73 4.83 17.59
N HIS A 39 5.70 4.01 17.18
CA HIS A 39 7.12 4.28 17.29
C HIS A 39 7.80 3.96 15.96
N LEU A 40 8.24 5.00 15.24
CA LEU A 40 8.68 4.92 13.84
C LEU A 40 9.66 3.79 13.56
N ARG A 41 10.71 3.62 14.37
CA ARG A 41 11.72 2.57 14.14
C ARG A 41 11.18 1.16 14.36
N ARG A 42 10.45 0.95 15.46
CA ARG A 42 9.87 -0.34 15.84
C ARG A 42 8.87 -0.77 14.78
N ASP A 43 7.94 0.13 14.45
CA ASP A 43 6.84 -0.16 13.55
C ASP A 43 7.30 -0.23 12.09
N SER A 44 8.38 0.48 11.72
CA SER A 44 9.07 0.28 10.43
C SER A 44 9.61 -1.14 10.28
N CYS A 45 10.32 -1.64 11.29
CA CYS A 45 10.88 -2.98 11.26
C CYS A 45 9.76 -4.03 11.20
N TYR A 46 8.75 -3.88 12.04
CA TYR A 46 7.58 -4.76 12.07
C TYR A 46 6.87 -4.81 10.71
N ILE A 47 6.50 -3.67 10.15
CA ILE A 47 5.76 -3.63 8.88
C ILE A 47 6.59 -4.22 7.73
N ARG A 48 7.91 -4.04 7.71
CA ARG A 48 8.77 -4.70 6.71
C ARG A 48 8.78 -6.23 6.86
N ILE A 49 8.80 -6.73 8.09
CA ILE A 49 8.69 -8.17 8.38
C ILE A 49 7.33 -8.69 7.90
N ILE A 50 6.24 -8.04 8.28
CA ILE A 50 4.88 -8.42 7.86
C ILE A 50 4.76 -8.38 6.33
N TYR A 51 5.27 -7.32 5.70
CA TYR A 51 5.30 -7.19 4.24
C TYR A 51 6.03 -8.36 3.56
N ALA A 52 7.17 -8.77 4.09
CA ALA A 52 7.93 -9.90 3.57
C ALA A 52 7.17 -11.21 3.74
N LEU A 53 6.59 -11.46 4.92
CA LEU A 53 5.88 -12.69 5.25
C LEU A 53 4.57 -12.84 4.46
N THR A 54 3.85 -11.75 4.21
CA THR A 54 2.58 -11.77 3.44
C THR A 54 2.75 -12.16 1.98
N LYS A 55 3.98 -12.37 1.48
CA LYS A 55 4.24 -12.94 0.15
C LYS A 55 3.98 -14.45 0.07
N ASN A 56 3.93 -15.12 1.21
CA ASN A 56 3.64 -16.54 1.31
C ASN A 56 2.21 -16.71 1.83
N ASP A 57 1.36 -17.44 1.10
CA ASP A 57 -0.07 -17.55 1.42
C ASP A 57 -0.37 -18.21 2.76
N GLU A 58 0.51 -19.10 3.22
CA GLU A 58 0.39 -19.73 4.53
C GLU A 58 0.67 -18.72 5.64
N TRP A 59 1.77 -17.97 5.52
CA TRP A 59 2.07 -16.86 6.43
C TRP A 59 1.01 -15.79 6.39
N PHE A 60 0.55 -15.39 5.21
CA PHE A 60 -0.54 -14.44 5.06
C PHE A 60 -1.77 -14.88 5.86
N ARG A 61 -2.21 -16.14 5.72
CA ARG A 61 -3.33 -16.68 6.52
C ARG A 61 -3.06 -16.67 8.01
N ARG A 62 -1.86 -17.05 8.46
CA ARG A 62 -1.46 -17.02 9.88
C ARG A 62 -1.50 -15.60 10.44
N LEU A 63 -0.93 -14.64 9.72
CA LEU A 63 -0.89 -13.22 10.12
C LEU A 63 -2.30 -12.62 10.27
N ILE A 64 -3.22 -12.93 9.35
CA ILE A 64 -4.60 -12.45 9.48
C ILE A 64 -5.33 -13.14 10.63
N ARG A 65 -5.15 -14.46 10.80
CA ARG A 65 -5.75 -15.21 11.91
C ARG A 65 -5.31 -14.64 13.26
N ASP A 66 -4.04 -14.26 13.38
CA ASP A 66 -3.46 -13.78 14.64
C ASP A 66 -3.67 -12.27 14.86
N GLY A 67 -4.31 -11.55 13.93
CA GLY A 67 -4.74 -10.16 14.13
C GLY A 67 -3.72 -9.09 13.70
N HIS A 68 -2.75 -9.43 12.86
CA HIS A 68 -1.75 -8.47 12.36
C HIS A 68 -2.37 -7.37 11.49
N ASP A 69 -3.48 -7.66 10.80
CA ASP A 69 -4.29 -6.68 10.07
C ASP A 69 -4.82 -5.57 10.97
N LYS A 70 -5.33 -5.93 12.16
CA LYS A 70 -5.79 -4.97 13.18
C LYS A 70 -4.66 -4.07 13.64
N ARG A 71 -3.47 -4.64 13.88
CA ARG A 71 -2.28 -3.83 14.21
C ARG A 71 -1.88 -2.92 13.06
N CYS A 72 -1.86 -3.41 11.81
CA CYS A 72 -1.58 -2.58 10.64
C CYS A 72 -2.56 -1.41 10.51
N MET A 73 -3.85 -1.62 10.77
CA MET A 73 -4.85 -0.55 10.78
C MET A 73 -4.60 0.48 11.88
N SER A 74 -4.25 0.03 13.10
CA SER A 74 -3.91 0.94 14.20
C SER A 74 -2.71 1.86 13.91
N LEU A 75 -1.81 1.44 13.01
CA LEU A 75 -0.61 2.19 12.65
C LEU A 75 -0.88 3.29 11.61
N VAL A 76 -2.03 3.28 10.92
CA VAL A 76 -2.36 4.26 9.88
C VAL A 76 -2.29 5.69 10.42
N ASP A 77 -2.81 5.91 11.63
CA ASP A 77 -2.83 7.24 12.25
C ASP A 77 -1.42 7.77 12.56
N GLY A 78 -0.53 6.91 13.04
CA GLY A 78 0.87 7.30 13.30
C GLY A 78 1.68 7.50 12.02
N VAL A 79 1.44 6.68 11.00
CA VAL A 79 2.12 6.79 9.70
C VAL A 79 1.67 8.03 8.94
N TYR A 80 0.39 8.38 9.04
CA TYR A 80 -0.17 9.61 8.50
C TYR A 80 0.61 10.85 8.95
N GLN A 81 0.99 10.93 10.24
CA GLN A 81 1.76 12.04 10.80
C GLN A 81 3.23 12.05 10.37
N SER A 82 3.74 10.94 9.82
CA SER A 82 5.13 10.77 9.44
C SER A 82 5.29 10.74 7.91
N HIS A 83 5.19 11.92 7.27
CA HIS A 83 5.17 12.10 5.80
C HIS A 83 6.34 11.45 5.02
N TYR A 84 7.45 11.11 5.68
CA TYR A 84 8.64 10.52 5.03
C TYR A 84 8.83 9.02 5.27
N SER A 85 7.83 8.33 5.81
CA SER A 85 7.98 6.93 6.19
C SER A 85 7.68 5.95 5.04
N PRO A 86 8.59 5.00 4.74
CA PRO A 86 8.32 3.90 3.78
C PRO A 86 7.16 3.00 4.24
N ILE A 87 6.74 3.12 5.50
CA ILE A 87 5.67 2.30 6.09
C ILE A 87 4.37 2.44 5.28
N GLY A 88 4.08 3.62 4.74
CA GLY A 88 2.82 3.84 4.01
C GLY A 88 2.67 2.94 2.78
N PHE A 89 3.74 2.76 2.00
CA PHE A 89 3.75 1.85 0.86
C PHE A 89 3.47 0.40 1.31
N TYR A 90 4.22 -0.09 2.30
CA TYR A 90 4.06 -1.46 2.79
C TYR A 90 2.68 -1.73 3.39
N LEU A 91 2.13 -0.78 4.15
CA LEU A 91 0.77 -0.86 4.68
C LEU A 91 -0.24 -1.01 3.54
N LEU A 92 -0.16 -0.14 2.52
CA LEU A 92 -1.08 -0.22 1.38
C LEU A 92 -0.93 -1.53 0.61
N VAL A 93 0.27 -2.08 0.46
CA VAL A 93 0.45 -3.41 -0.12
C VAL A 93 -0.21 -4.49 0.72
N ILE A 94 -0.01 -4.48 2.05
CA ILE A 94 -0.63 -5.46 2.96
C ILE A 94 -2.16 -5.39 2.83
N PHE A 95 -2.73 -4.19 2.84
CA PHE A 95 -4.17 -3.99 2.67
C PHE A 95 -4.66 -4.44 1.30
N GLY A 96 -3.94 -4.12 0.23
CA GLY A 96 -4.24 -4.60 -1.11
C GLY A 96 -4.33 -6.12 -1.18
N ARG A 97 -3.37 -6.83 -0.55
CA ARG A 97 -3.39 -8.30 -0.45
C ARG A 97 -4.57 -8.82 0.35
N ILE A 98 -4.92 -8.16 1.47
CA ILE A 98 -6.11 -8.50 2.26
C ILE A 98 -7.36 -8.44 1.40
N LYS A 99 -7.55 -7.35 0.66
CA LYS A 99 -8.71 -7.24 -0.22
C LYS A 99 -8.71 -8.28 -1.33
N SER A 100 -7.57 -8.51 -1.99
CA SER A 100 -7.44 -9.53 -3.03
C SER A 100 -7.76 -10.95 -2.53
N SER A 101 -7.62 -11.22 -1.23
CA SER A 101 -8.01 -12.49 -0.61
C SER A 101 -9.53 -12.66 -0.39
N GLY A 102 -10.35 -11.70 -0.83
CA GLY A 102 -11.80 -11.72 -0.65
C GLY A 102 -12.27 -11.31 0.74
N LYS A 103 -11.35 -10.92 1.63
CA LYS A 103 -11.70 -10.34 2.93
C LYS A 103 -11.99 -8.86 2.76
N ASP A 104 -13.14 -8.44 3.29
CA ASP A 104 -13.42 -7.02 3.42
C ASP A 104 -12.50 -6.42 4.47
N LEU A 105 -11.88 -5.31 4.07
CA LEU A 105 -11.20 -4.45 5.01
C LEU A 105 -12.28 -3.70 5.77
N PRO A 106 -12.18 -3.61 7.10
CA PRO A 106 -13.11 -2.83 7.90
C PRO A 106 -12.77 -1.34 7.75
N PHE A 107 -12.93 -0.82 6.53
CA PHE A 107 -12.75 0.58 6.17
C PHE A 107 -13.86 1.42 6.82
N SER A 108 -13.79 1.57 8.15
CA SER A 108 -14.50 2.61 8.91
C SER A 108 -13.61 3.82 9.18
N LEU A 109 -12.31 3.70 8.87
CA LEU A 109 -11.33 4.78 8.92
C LEU A 109 -11.72 5.89 7.93
N VAL A 110 -11.80 7.13 8.44
CA VAL A 110 -12.12 8.35 7.68
C VAL A 110 -11.41 8.34 6.33
N GLN A 111 -12.18 8.29 5.22
CA GLN A 111 -11.65 8.17 3.85
C GLN A 111 -10.53 9.19 3.53
N GLU A 112 -10.52 10.34 4.21
CA GLU A 112 -9.46 11.34 4.11
C GLU A 112 -8.07 10.83 4.55
N LYS A 113 -7.99 10.08 5.67
CA LYS A 113 -6.72 9.54 6.16
C LYS A 113 -6.09 8.56 5.17
N TRP A 114 -6.92 7.72 4.57
CA TRP A 114 -6.52 6.81 3.50
C TRP A 114 -6.06 7.54 2.24
N ARG A 115 -6.80 8.57 1.82
CA ARG A 115 -6.42 9.41 0.69
C ARG A 115 -5.07 10.07 0.89
N LEU A 116 -4.78 10.56 2.11
CA LEU A 116 -3.45 11.13 2.39
C LEU A 116 -2.37 10.05 2.43
N LEU A 117 -2.63 8.89 3.03
CA LEU A 117 -1.70 7.77 3.04
C LEU A 117 -1.32 7.32 1.61
N ILE A 118 -2.32 7.20 0.73
CA ILE A 118 -2.15 6.90 -0.70
C ILE A 118 -1.28 7.97 -1.35
N ARG A 119 -1.65 9.24 -1.20
CA ARG A 119 -0.89 10.35 -1.79
C ARG A 119 0.57 10.32 -1.35
N ASN A 120 0.84 10.16 -0.06
CA ASN A 120 2.20 10.13 0.49
C ASN A 120 2.98 8.91 -0.02
N ALA A 121 2.34 7.74 -0.12
CA ALA A 121 2.97 6.54 -0.66
C ALA A 121 3.33 6.68 -2.15
N TRP A 122 2.47 7.28 -2.96
CA TRP A 122 2.76 7.56 -4.37
C TRP A 122 3.85 8.61 -4.54
N ASP A 123 3.81 9.69 -3.76
CA ASP A 123 4.88 10.68 -3.72
C ASP A 123 6.21 10.02 -3.37
N ARG A 124 6.21 9.13 -2.38
CA ARG A 124 7.44 8.44 -1.98
C ARG A 124 7.94 7.43 -3.02
N ALA A 125 7.03 6.77 -3.72
CA ALA A 125 7.38 5.85 -4.80
C ALA A 125 8.17 6.55 -5.93
N THR A 126 7.92 7.84 -6.20
CA THR A 126 8.70 8.61 -7.18
C THR A 126 10.12 8.91 -6.67
N TYR A 127 10.29 9.12 -5.37
CA TYR A 127 11.56 9.49 -4.71
C TYR A 127 12.50 8.32 -4.33
N ASN A 128 12.45 7.18 -5.03
CA ASN A 128 13.39 6.05 -4.89
C ASN A 128 13.02 4.91 -3.94
N GLU A 129 11.74 4.56 -3.72
CA GLU A 129 11.41 3.38 -2.91
C GLU A 129 11.26 2.08 -3.68
N ILE A 130 10.99 2.10 -5.00
CA ILE A 130 10.90 0.85 -5.78
C ILE A 130 12.30 0.38 -6.18
N ARG A 131 13.17 0.04 -5.22
CA ARG A 131 14.61 -0.18 -5.49
C ARG A 131 14.92 -1.60 -5.91
N ASP A 132 14.18 -2.56 -5.37
CA ASP A 132 14.44 -3.97 -5.59
C ASP A 132 13.24 -4.70 -6.20
N ILE A 133 13.46 -5.96 -6.58
CA ILE A 133 12.41 -6.82 -7.12
C ILE A 133 11.30 -7.11 -6.08
N ASN A 134 11.62 -6.99 -4.79
CA ASN A 134 10.66 -7.20 -3.72
C ASN A 134 9.61 -6.09 -3.72
N ASP A 135 10.02 -4.84 -3.88
CA ASP A 135 9.12 -3.69 -3.97
C ASP A 135 8.29 -3.75 -5.25
N VAL A 136 8.89 -4.15 -6.37
CA VAL A 136 8.19 -4.34 -7.65
C VAL A 136 7.05 -5.36 -7.52
N ASN A 137 7.29 -6.48 -6.85
CA ASN A 137 6.26 -7.50 -6.60
C ASN A 137 5.10 -7.00 -5.72
N GLY A 138 5.28 -5.92 -4.97
CA GLY A 138 4.23 -5.29 -4.16
C GLY A 138 3.30 -4.39 -4.97
N ILE A 139 3.74 -3.90 -6.13
CA ILE A 139 3.04 -2.88 -6.91
C ILE A 139 1.60 -3.25 -7.27
N PRO A 140 1.28 -4.46 -7.76
CA PRO A 140 -0.11 -4.80 -8.09
C PRO A 140 -1.05 -4.66 -6.90
N ALA A 141 -0.61 -5.07 -5.71
CA ALA A 141 -1.39 -4.93 -4.48
C ALA A 141 -1.48 -3.46 -4.03
N PHE A 142 -0.41 -2.67 -4.18
CA PHE A 142 -0.45 -1.23 -3.93
C PHE A 142 -1.46 -0.50 -4.83
N VAL A 143 -1.50 -0.85 -6.12
CA VAL A 143 -2.49 -0.37 -7.09
C VAL A 143 -3.90 -0.77 -6.67
N THR A 144 -4.12 -2.05 -6.31
CA THR A 144 -5.43 -2.51 -5.81
C THR A 144 -5.88 -1.70 -4.59
N ALA A 145 -5.01 -1.45 -3.61
CA ALA A 145 -5.34 -0.64 -2.45
C ALA A 145 -5.69 0.81 -2.82
N THR A 146 -5.01 1.38 -3.82
CA THR A 146 -5.33 2.71 -4.36
C THR A 146 -6.73 2.72 -4.98
N ARG A 147 -7.06 1.73 -5.81
CA ARG A 147 -8.39 1.60 -6.45
C ARG A 147 -9.54 1.52 -5.46
N LEU A 148 -9.34 0.83 -4.32
CA LEU A 148 -10.38 0.74 -3.29
C LEU A 148 -10.84 2.12 -2.77
N ASN A 149 -9.96 3.11 -2.81
CA ASN A 149 -10.29 4.47 -2.42
C ASN A 149 -10.82 5.32 -3.58
N LEU A 150 -10.65 4.89 -4.83
CA LEU A 150 -11.27 5.52 -6.00
C LEU A 150 -12.75 5.12 -6.10
N SER A 151 -13.06 3.83 -5.91
CA SER A 151 -14.44 3.33 -5.97
C SER A 151 -15.32 3.80 -4.81
N ALA A 152 -14.69 4.19 -3.70
CA ALA A 152 -15.37 4.78 -2.54
C ALA A 152 -15.57 6.31 -2.68
N SER A 153 -15.16 6.92 -3.79
CA SER A 153 -15.14 8.38 -3.90
C SER A 153 -16.54 8.96 -3.97
N ASP A 154 -16.91 9.62 -2.88
CA ASP A 154 -18.01 10.55 -2.78
C ASP A 154 -17.81 11.75 -3.74
N ASN A 155 -18.90 12.43 -4.10
CA ASN A 155 -18.85 13.68 -4.87
C ASN A 155 -18.05 14.78 -4.13
N GLU A 156 -17.79 14.60 -2.84
CA GLU A 156 -17.06 15.51 -1.97
C GLU A 156 -15.53 15.52 -2.17
N VAL A 157 -14.95 14.57 -2.93
CA VAL A 157 -13.50 14.57 -3.15
C VAL A 157 -13.10 15.71 -4.11
N PRO A 158 -12.17 16.60 -3.74
CA PRO A 158 -11.72 17.68 -4.63
C PRO A 158 -11.06 17.13 -5.89
N ARG A 159 -11.36 17.72 -7.06
CA ARG A 159 -10.75 17.32 -8.34
C ARG A 159 -9.24 17.36 -8.34
N LYS A 160 -8.68 18.36 -7.65
CA LYS A 160 -7.23 18.53 -7.50
C LYS A 160 -6.57 17.27 -6.94
N TRP A 161 -7.27 16.54 -6.08
CA TRP A 161 -6.75 15.28 -5.53
C TRP A 161 -6.52 14.22 -6.62
N PHE A 162 -7.47 14.06 -7.56
CA PHE A 162 -7.33 13.10 -8.67
C PHE A 162 -6.24 13.52 -9.65
N THR A 163 -6.16 14.81 -10.00
CA THR A 163 -5.12 15.30 -10.91
C THR A 163 -3.73 15.16 -10.30
N ASP A 164 -3.57 15.47 -9.01
CA ASP A 164 -2.30 15.33 -8.29
C ASP A 164 -1.90 13.85 -8.21
N LEU A 165 -2.84 12.95 -7.91
CA LEU A 165 -2.61 11.52 -7.88
C LEU A 165 -2.23 10.96 -9.26
N ALA A 166 -2.95 11.34 -10.32
CA ALA A 166 -2.66 10.94 -11.70
C ALA A 166 -1.23 11.33 -12.11
N ALA A 167 -0.80 12.56 -11.78
CA ALA A 167 0.55 13.02 -12.05
C ALA A 167 1.62 12.15 -11.35
N LYS A 168 1.39 11.77 -10.09
CA LYS A 168 2.30 10.89 -9.33
C LYS A 168 2.34 9.47 -9.88
N VAL A 169 1.18 8.89 -10.21
CA VAL A 169 1.09 7.57 -10.84
C VAL A 169 1.82 7.57 -12.19
N HIS A 170 1.66 8.63 -13.00
CA HIS A 170 2.37 8.80 -14.26
C HIS A 170 3.90 8.88 -14.06
N GLU A 171 4.37 9.65 -13.08
CA GLU A 171 5.79 9.77 -12.78
C GLU A 171 6.40 8.41 -12.41
N VAL A 172 5.72 7.63 -11.56
CA VAL A 172 6.15 6.26 -11.20
C VAL A 172 6.17 5.34 -12.43
N LEU A 173 5.16 5.42 -13.30
CA LEU A 173 5.10 4.64 -14.54
C LEU A 173 6.33 4.90 -15.41
N VAL A 174 6.68 6.18 -15.64
CA VAL A 174 7.85 6.56 -16.43
C VAL A 174 9.15 6.04 -15.80
N ILE A 175 9.29 6.14 -14.48
CA ILE A 175 10.46 5.61 -13.75
C ILE A 175 10.57 4.09 -13.94
N LEU A 176 9.46 3.36 -13.83
CA LEU A 176 9.44 1.92 -14.01
C LEU A 176 9.72 1.48 -15.43
N GLN A 177 9.18 2.16 -16.44
CA GLN A 177 9.47 1.89 -17.85
C GLN A 177 10.96 2.11 -18.17
N ARG A 178 11.58 3.18 -17.65
CA ARG A 178 13.04 3.41 -17.78
C ARG A 178 13.85 2.30 -17.11
N ARG A 179 13.41 1.82 -15.94
CA ARG A 179 14.05 0.71 -15.23
C ARG A 179 13.85 -0.62 -15.95
N GLN A 180 12.68 -0.88 -16.52
CA GLN A 180 12.39 -2.06 -17.33
C GLN A 180 13.35 -2.15 -18.52
N ALA A 181 13.61 -1.04 -19.22
CA ALA A 181 14.61 -1.00 -20.29
C ALA A 181 16.02 -1.34 -19.76
N THR A 182 16.38 -0.88 -18.56
CA THR A 182 17.67 -1.19 -17.92
C THR A 182 17.77 -2.65 -17.47
N PHE A 183 16.70 -3.21 -16.91
CA PHE A 183 16.63 -4.61 -16.47
C PHE A 183 16.70 -5.58 -17.65
N ARG A 184 16.03 -5.27 -18.76
CA ARG A 184 16.11 -6.06 -20.00
C ARG A 184 17.53 -6.13 -20.56
N VAL A 185 18.33 -5.08 -20.39
CA VAL A 185 19.74 -5.06 -20.83
C VAL A 185 20.65 -5.85 -19.88
N ARG A 186 20.33 -5.92 -18.58
CA ARG A 186 21.17 -6.59 -17.56
C ARG A 186 20.88 -8.08 -17.38
N VAL A 187 19.81 -8.62 -17.94
CA VAL A 187 19.31 -9.94 -17.56
C VAL A 187 19.08 -10.81 -18.80
N VAL A 188 20.04 -11.69 -19.09
CA VAL A 188 19.84 -12.87 -19.96
C VAL A 188 19.25 -14.05 -19.18
N ASN A 189 19.26 -14.05 -17.83
CA ASN A 189 19.02 -15.26 -17.02
C ASN A 189 17.98 -15.17 -15.87
N ASN A 190 17.10 -14.17 -15.80
CA ASN A 190 16.08 -14.07 -14.73
C ASN A 190 14.68 -13.68 -15.24
N SER A 191 14.02 -14.64 -15.90
CA SER A 191 12.66 -14.52 -16.44
C SER A 191 11.61 -14.16 -15.39
N ILE A 192 11.77 -14.62 -14.14
CA ILE A 192 10.86 -14.33 -13.02
C ILE A 192 10.90 -12.84 -12.66
N GLY A 193 12.10 -12.24 -12.67
CA GLY A 193 12.26 -10.81 -12.42
C GLY A 193 11.59 -9.95 -13.50
N GLN A 194 11.69 -10.36 -14.78
CA GLN A 194 11.09 -9.62 -15.89
C GLN A 194 9.55 -9.67 -15.85
N ALA A 195 8.96 -10.84 -15.59
CA ALA A 195 7.50 -10.99 -15.50
C ALA A 195 6.90 -10.13 -14.37
N ALA A 196 7.59 -10.02 -13.23
CA ALA A 196 7.18 -9.15 -12.13
C ALA A 196 7.19 -7.66 -12.53
N VAL A 197 8.23 -7.22 -13.24
CA VAL A 197 8.32 -5.84 -13.75
C VAL A 197 7.22 -5.57 -14.77
N ASP A 198 6.99 -6.49 -15.71
CA ASP A 198 5.94 -6.34 -16.73
C ASP A 198 4.55 -6.26 -16.08
N THR A 199 4.29 -7.09 -15.06
CA THR A 199 3.05 -7.08 -14.27
C THR A 199 2.87 -5.75 -13.53
N ALA A 200 3.94 -5.23 -12.92
CA ALA A 200 3.91 -3.95 -12.22
C ALA A 200 3.64 -2.77 -13.18
N VAL A 201 4.31 -2.74 -14.34
CA VAL A 201 4.10 -1.72 -15.37
C VAL A 201 2.65 -1.77 -15.87
N SER A 202 2.14 -2.96 -16.19
CA SER A 202 0.75 -3.14 -16.63
C SER A 202 -0.26 -2.69 -15.56
N SER A 203 0.00 -3.00 -14.29
CA SER A 203 -0.88 -2.59 -13.18
C SER A 203 -0.95 -1.07 -13.02
N ILE A 204 0.19 -0.39 -13.11
CA ILE A 204 0.27 1.08 -12.98
C ILE A 204 -0.31 1.77 -14.21
N GLN A 205 -0.08 1.23 -15.41
CA GLN A 205 -0.70 1.74 -16.63
C GLN A 205 -2.23 1.70 -16.52
N GLY A 206 -2.80 0.58 -16.09
CA GLY A 206 -4.25 0.48 -15.90
C GLY A 206 -4.79 1.50 -14.90
N LEU A 207 -4.08 1.73 -13.78
CA LEU A 207 -4.47 2.76 -12.81
C LEU A 207 -4.37 4.18 -13.39
N HIS A 208 -3.33 4.46 -14.17
CA HIS A 208 -3.14 5.75 -14.83
C HIS A 208 -4.31 6.06 -15.78
N ASP A 209 -4.71 5.07 -16.59
CA ASP A 209 -5.78 5.23 -17.57
C ASP A 209 -7.13 5.43 -16.87
N GLU A 210 -7.41 4.66 -15.79
CA GLU A 210 -8.59 4.84 -14.94
C GLU A 210 -8.65 6.26 -14.34
N LEU A 211 -7.54 6.76 -13.79
CA LEU A 211 -7.47 8.11 -13.23
C LEU A 211 -7.68 9.19 -14.31
N GLY A 212 -7.16 8.96 -15.52
CA GLY A 212 -7.42 9.82 -16.69
C GLY A 212 -8.91 9.95 -16.96
N CYS A 213 -9.62 8.82 -17.06
CA CYS A 213 -11.08 8.81 -17.25
C CYS A 213 -11.83 9.55 -16.14
N VAL A 214 -11.45 9.35 -14.87
CA VAL A 214 -12.10 10.04 -13.73
C VAL A 214 -11.90 11.56 -13.80
N VAL A 215 -10.70 12.01 -14.16
CA VAL A 215 -10.40 13.44 -14.31
C VAL A 215 -11.23 14.05 -15.46
N GLU A 216 -11.31 13.36 -16.59
CA GLU A 216 -12.08 13.80 -17.76
C GLU A 216 -13.58 13.90 -17.46
N GLN A 217 -14.16 12.85 -16.86
CA GLN A 217 -15.57 12.81 -16.48
C GLN A 217 -15.93 13.97 -15.56
N ARG A 218 -15.13 14.21 -14.51
CA ARG A 218 -15.37 15.32 -13.57
C ARG A 218 -15.24 16.68 -14.28
N ASN A 219 -14.35 16.82 -15.25
CA ASN A 219 -14.23 18.06 -16.04
C ASN A 219 -15.40 18.28 -17.00
N ALA A 220 -16.03 17.20 -17.50
CA ALA A 220 -17.24 17.29 -18.34
C ALA A 220 -18.46 17.74 -17.52
N SER A 221 -18.73 17.12 -16.37
CA SER A 221 -19.91 17.45 -15.54
C SER A 221 -19.98 18.93 -15.10
N GLN A 222 -18.83 19.61 -14.93
CA GLN A 222 -18.84 21.04 -14.60
C GLN A 222 -19.29 21.96 -15.73
N ARG A 223 -19.02 21.54 -16.97
CA ARG A 223 -19.40 22.34 -18.14
C ARG A 223 -20.91 22.29 -18.29
N ASP A 224 -21.52 21.15 -18.03
CA ASP A 224 -22.97 20.97 -18.12
C ASP A 224 -23.73 21.72 -17.00
N ASP A 225 -23.21 21.72 -15.77
CA ASP A 225 -23.79 22.51 -14.66
C ASP A 225 -23.75 24.03 -14.92
N LYS A 226 -22.69 24.52 -15.58
CA LYS A 226 -22.56 25.94 -15.94
C LYS A 226 -23.48 26.35 -17.10
N VAL A 227 -23.76 25.43 -18.02
CA VAL A 227 -24.63 25.67 -19.19
C VAL A 227 -26.11 25.58 -18.80
N SER A 228 -26.45 24.78 -17.78
CA SER A 228 -27.83 24.58 -17.31
C SER A 228 -28.32 25.63 -16.32
N GLY A 229 -27.40 26.42 -15.76
CA GLY A 229 -27.70 27.50 -14.79
C GLY A 229 -27.62 28.92 -15.37
N SER A 230 -27.50 29.05 -16.70
CA SER A 230 -27.55 30.34 -17.44
C SER A 230 -28.84 30.45 -18.22
#